data_AF-A0A9N8JT02-F1
#
_entry.id   AF-A0A9N8JT02-F1
#
_cell.length_a   1.000
_cell.length_b   1.000
_cell.length_c   1.000
_cell.angle_alpha   90.00
_cell.angle_beta   90.00
_cell.angle_gamma   90.00
#
_symmetry.space_group_name_H-M   'P 1'
#
loop_
_entity.id
_entity.type
_entity.pdbx_description
1 polymer ?
#
loop_
_entity_poly.entity_id
_entity_poly.type
_entity_poly.pdbx_seq_one_letter_code
_entity_poly.pdbx_strand_id
1 'polypeptide(L)'
;KAETSPTCQEQNGVFDVQEAADEAYLNVAYHPIQRQLDDRVDWLDRDSYVFNHLSCLIVDLQQSKRQQLVFGGLVLHEIFKIAMEKDFVRHAVCALSASHLSSLNKTTAMAHASFEYRYLAIHGLRQNSTDTDARNLVGVLAASLVLSWQAPSSDEYSHTMQGVKTILEFMDANRYHSDLRSLLVSSDELPLTDCADLTLPDRPLVKANEVLSTILKRLQSFQVDAEFKRSMKELSNYVSSLAMRQVANTPAEYQLQALYPIRNWMYWIPNAFQRLAQDDPVVMLFFACYEMTHLAIAPVLPATSTPLSILKRAKIIENLDRQITDLEQSSHLPASIHAGQSQTLSILKALMAGPRSWISTHEM
;
A
#
# COMPACT_ATOMS: atom_id res chain seq x y z
N LYS A 1 32.39 -50.50 -39.91
CA LYS A 1 32.69 -49.14 -40.41
C LYS A 1 31.39 -48.56 -40.94
N ALA A 2 30.87 -47.52 -40.26
CA ALA A 2 29.89 -46.50 -40.71
C ALA A 2 28.58 -46.99 -41.35
N GLU A 3 27.40 -46.40 -41.15
CA GLU A 3 26.91 -45.24 -40.41
C GLU A 3 25.38 -45.38 -40.52
N THR A 4 24.64 -45.32 -39.41
CA THR A 4 23.18 -45.16 -39.44
C THR A 4 22.83 -44.00 -38.53
N SER A 5 22.29 -42.95 -39.14
CA SER A 5 21.71 -41.76 -38.51
C SER A 5 20.67 -42.12 -37.45
N PRO A 6 20.54 -41.33 -36.37
CA PRO A 6 19.29 -41.27 -35.62
C PRO A 6 18.55 -39.96 -35.91
N THR A 7 17.28 -40.16 -36.21
CA THR A 7 16.15 -39.25 -36.26
C THR A 7 16.08 -38.27 -35.07
N CYS A 8 15.90 -36.99 -35.37
CA CYS A 8 15.38 -36.00 -34.42
C CYS A 8 13.97 -36.40 -33.99
N GLN A 9 13.78 -36.69 -32.70
CA GLN A 9 12.48 -36.61 -32.06
C GLN A 9 12.40 -35.25 -31.35
N GLU A 10 11.50 -34.40 -31.82
CA GLU A 10 11.05 -33.20 -31.11
C GLU A 10 10.36 -33.64 -29.81
N GLN A 11 11.00 -33.37 -28.66
CA GLN A 11 10.30 -33.33 -27.38
C GLN A 11 9.74 -31.93 -27.19
N ASN A 12 8.44 -31.79 -27.46
CA ASN A 12 7.63 -30.67 -26.99
C ASN A 12 7.56 -30.71 -25.46
N GLY A 13 8.52 -30.05 -24.81
CA GLY A 13 8.38 -29.60 -23.42
C GLY A 13 7.76 -28.20 -23.44
N VAL A 14 6.47 -28.12 -23.14
CA VAL A 14 5.82 -26.86 -22.75
C VAL A 14 6.47 -26.45 -21.43
N PHE A 15 7.52 -25.64 -21.50
CA PHE A 15 8.10 -24.98 -20.34
C PHE A 15 7.13 -23.87 -19.93
N ASP A 16 6.60 -24.01 -18.72
CA ASP A 16 5.66 -23.10 -18.12
C ASP A 16 6.35 -21.75 -17.85
N VAL A 17 6.11 -20.78 -18.74
CA VAL A 17 6.68 -19.42 -18.66
C VAL A 17 6.22 -18.70 -17.37
N GLN A 18 5.14 -19.17 -16.75
CA GLN A 18 4.61 -18.65 -15.49
C GLN A 18 5.48 -19.05 -14.29
N GLU A 19 5.99 -20.28 -14.26
CA GLU A 19 6.77 -20.83 -13.14
C GLU A 19 8.20 -20.24 -13.11
N ALA A 20 8.77 -19.96 -14.29
CA ALA A 20 10.07 -19.29 -14.41
C ALA A 20 10.05 -17.81 -13.99
N ALA A 21 8.90 -17.13 -14.13
CA ALA A 21 8.72 -15.76 -13.66
C ALA A 21 8.63 -15.67 -12.14
N ASP A 22 8.00 -16.67 -11.49
CA ASP A 22 7.91 -16.77 -10.03
C ASP A 22 9.25 -17.15 -9.38
N GLU A 23 10.07 -18.00 -10.02
CA GLU A 23 11.43 -18.30 -9.52
C GLU A 23 12.40 -17.13 -9.67
N ALA A 24 12.29 -16.33 -10.74
CA ALA A 24 13.09 -15.12 -10.92
C ALA A 24 12.77 -14.06 -9.85
N TYR A 25 11.53 -14.02 -9.35
CA TYR A 25 11.08 -13.15 -8.26
C TYR A 25 11.73 -13.50 -6.91
N LEU A 26 12.16 -14.76 -6.73
CA LEU A 26 12.65 -15.29 -5.45
C LEU A 26 14.19 -15.26 -5.32
N ASN A 27 14.94 -15.05 -6.39
CA ASN A 27 16.41 -15.21 -6.40
C ASN A 27 17.22 -13.91 -6.20
N VAL A 28 16.61 -12.84 -5.71
CA VAL A 28 17.35 -11.63 -5.31
C VAL A 28 18.04 -11.91 -3.97
N ALA A 29 19.35 -12.16 -4.02
CA ALA A 29 20.18 -12.44 -2.86
C ALA A 29 19.96 -11.40 -1.74
N TYR A 30 19.55 -11.91 -0.57
CA TYR A 30 19.34 -11.15 0.67
C TYR A 30 20.66 -10.52 1.14
N HIS A 31 20.83 -9.23 0.86
CA HIS A 31 21.67 -8.36 1.65
C HIS A 31 20.91 -7.06 1.88
N PRO A 32 20.68 -6.62 3.14
CA PRO A 32 20.22 -5.26 3.39
C PRO A 32 21.30 -4.34 2.82
N ILE A 33 21.00 -3.70 1.69
CA ILE A 33 22.03 -2.99 0.93
C ILE A 33 22.39 -1.71 1.69
N GLN A 34 23.37 -1.80 2.59
CA GLN A 34 24.09 -0.65 3.14
C GLN A 34 25.14 -0.17 2.12
N ARG A 35 24.78 0.04 0.85
CA ARG A 35 25.65 0.80 -0.06
C ARG A 35 25.35 2.28 0.16
N GLN A 36 26.32 3.00 0.71
CA GLN A 36 26.41 4.42 0.42
C GLN A 36 26.66 4.54 -1.09
N LEU A 37 25.65 4.99 -1.82
CA LEU A 37 25.81 5.35 -3.22
C LEU A 37 26.73 6.57 -3.27
N ASP A 38 27.99 6.36 -3.69
CA ASP A 38 28.88 7.46 -4.06
C ASP A 38 28.30 8.23 -5.25
N ASP A 39 28.65 9.52 -5.37
CA ASP A 39 28.03 10.50 -6.28
C ASP A 39 28.15 10.21 -7.79
N ARG A 40 28.67 9.05 -8.21
CA ARG A 40 28.72 8.62 -9.62
C ARG A 40 28.50 7.13 -9.78
N VAL A 41 27.28 6.68 -9.52
CA VAL A 41 26.83 5.36 -9.94
C VAL A 41 26.23 5.49 -11.35
N ASP A 42 26.68 4.65 -12.28
CA ASP A 42 26.06 4.53 -13.60
C ASP A 42 24.55 4.28 -13.42
N TRP A 43 23.72 4.90 -14.27
CA TRP A 43 22.27 4.85 -14.12
C TRP A 43 21.73 3.42 -14.01
N LEU A 44 22.34 2.45 -14.70
CA LEU A 44 21.94 1.04 -14.63
C LEU A 44 22.08 0.43 -13.22
N ASP A 45 23.18 0.74 -12.54
CA ASP A 45 23.47 0.27 -11.18
C ASP A 45 22.56 0.97 -10.17
N ARG A 46 22.27 2.26 -10.41
CA ARG A 46 21.38 3.06 -9.57
C ARG A 46 19.93 2.61 -9.71
N ASP A 47 19.46 2.40 -10.94
CA ASP A 47 18.12 1.89 -11.27
C ASP A 47 17.89 0.55 -10.57
N SER A 48 18.85 -0.37 -10.72
CA SER A 48 18.79 -1.69 -10.10
C SER A 48 18.77 -1.60 -8.57
N TYR A 49 19.64 -0.78 -7.97
CA TYR A 49 19.66 -0.58 -6.53
C TYR A 49 18.33 -0.03 -5.99
N VAL A 50 17.82 1.04 -6.61
CA VAL A 50 16.59 1.70 -6.17
C VAL A 50 15.38 0.79 -6.39
N PHE A 51 15.28 0.11 -7.52
CA PHE A 51 14.21 -0.85 -7.77
C PHE A 51 14.24 -2.01 -6.76
N ASN A 52 15.42 -2.58 -6.53
CA ASN A 52 15.61 -3.70 -5.61
C ASN A 52 15.30 -3.32 -4.16
N HIS A 53 15.60 -2.09 -3.72
CA HIS A 53 15.31 -1.65 -2.35
C HIS A 53 13.84 -1.86 -1.96
N LEU A 54 12.91 -1.36 -2.77
CA LEU A 54 11.49 -1.50 -2.47
C LEU A 54 10.98 -2.92 -2.80
N SER A 55 11.55 -3.59 -3.82
CA SER A 55 11.24 -4.99 -4.12
C SER A 55 11.52 -5.90 -2.92
N CYS A 56 12.69 -5.78 -2.30
CA CYS A 56 13.05 -6.56 -1.11
C CYS A 56 12.06 -6.38 0.04
N LEU A 57 11.59 -5.14 0.30
CA LEU A 57 10.59 -4.90 1.34
C LEU A 57 9.26 -5.61 1.06
N ILE A 58 8.86 -5.70 -0.21
CA ILE A 58 7.65 -6.43 -0.61
C ILE A 58 7.87 -7.93 -0.50
N VAL A 59 9.02 -8.45 -0.94
CA VAL A 59 9.39 -9.86 -0.81
C VAL A 59 9.41 -10.28 0.66
N ASP A 60 9.98 -9.47 1.56
CA ASP A 60 9.98 -9.72 3.01
C ASP A 60 8.56 -9.86 3.55
N LEU A 61 7.66 -8.95 3.16
CA LEU A 61 6.24 -9.05 3.55
C LEU A 61 5.60 -10.34 3.02
N GLN A 62 5.93 -10.76 1.79
CA GLN A 62 5.39 -11.99 1.21
C GLN A 62 5.89 -13.24 1.92
N GLN A 63 7.20 -13.33 2.18
CA GLN A 63 7.81 -14.45 2.88
C GLN A 63 7.28 -14.58 4.31
N SER A 64 7.07 -13.46 5.01
CA SER A 64 6.44 -13.43 6.32
C SER A 64 4.90 -13.60 6.28
N LYS A 65 4.28 -13.71 5.09
CA LYS A 65 2.82 -13.79 4.88
C LYS A 65 2.04 -12.58 5.46
N ARG A 66 2.65 -11.40 5.39
CA ARG A 66 2.17 -10.12 5.95
C ARG A 66 1.70 -9.14 4.88
N GLN A 67 1.82 -9.44 3.58
CA GLN A 67 1.40 -8.52 2.51
C GLN A 67 -0.09 -8.14 2.58
N GLN A 68 -0.92 -9.00 3.15
CA GLN A 68 -2.36 -8.79 3.35
C GLN A 68 -2.73 -7.87 4.53
N LEU A 69 -1.75 -7.37 5.27
CA LEU A 69 -1.95 -6.52 6.45
C LEU A 69 -1.89 -5.02 6.12
N VAL A 70 -1.59 -4.66 4.88
CA VAL A 70 -1.48 -3.28 4.43
C VAL A 70 -1.83 -3.18 2.96
N PHE A 71 -2.67 -2.22 2.59
CA PHE A 71 -3.12 -2.06 1.20
C PHE A 71 -1.95 -1.84 0.23
N GLY A 72 -0.97 -1.04 0.65
CA GLY A 72 0.24 -0.80 -0.13
C GLY A 72 1.03 -2.07 -0.43
N GLY A 73 1.02 -3.08 0.46
CA GLY A 73 1.69 -4.36 0.25
C GLY A 73 1.03 -5.18 -0.87
N LEU A 74 -0.30 -5.23 -0.88
CA LEU A 74 -1.08 -5.89 -1.94
C LEU A 74 -0.87 -5.22 -3.30
N VAL A 75 -1.01 -3.90 -3.33
CA VAL A 75 -0.94 -3.13 -4.59
C VAL A 75 0.48 -3.10 -5.15
N LEU A 76 1.50 -2.86 -4.32
CA LEU A 76 2.87 -2.80 -4.81
C LEU A 76 3.33 -4.13 -5.37
N HIS A 77 2.96 -5.26 -4.74
CA HIS A 77 3.29 -6.58 -5.28
C HIS A 77 2.84 -6.73 -6.74
N GLU A 78 1.61 -6.33 -7.06
CA GLU A 78 1.11 -6.41 -8.43
C GLU A 78 1.77 -5.38 -9.37
N ILE A 79 2.03 -4.17 -8.87
CA ILE A 79 2.73 -3.13 -9.63
C ILE A 79 4.16 -3.55 -9.99
N PHE A 80 4.85 -4.29 -9.12
CA PHE A 80 6.19 -4.80 -9.41
C PHE A 80 6.20 -5.75 -10.61
N LYS A 81 5.20 -6.63 -10.75
CA LYS A 81 5.07 -7.49 -11.95
C LYS A 81 4.94 -6.66 -13.22
N ILE A 82 4.08 -5.64 -13.18
CA ILE A 82 3.85 -4.74 -14.31
C ILE A 82 5.11 -3.92 -14.65
N ALA A 83 5.87 -3.51 -13.63
CA ALA A 83 7.11 -2.75 -13.79
C ALA A 83 8.23 -3.53 -14.51
N MET A 84 8.20 -4.87 -14.46
CA MET A 84 9.14 -5.70 -15.23
C MET A 84 8.90 -5.59 -16.74
N GLU A 85 7.67 -5.31 -17.16
CA GLU A 85 7.28 -5.25 -18.57
C GLU A 85 7.18 -3.82 -19.11
N LYS A 86 6.99 -2.82 -18.23
CA LYS A 86 6.69 -1.44 -18.61
C LYS A 86 7.64 -0.45 -17.93
N ASP A 87 8.54 0.13 -18.73
CA ASP A 87 9.58 1.07 -18.27
C ASP A 87 9.02 2.27 -17.50
N PHE A 88 7.91 2.86 -17.96
CA PHE A 88 7.31 4.01 -17.28
C PHE A 88 6.71 3.67 -15.92
N VAL A 89 6.29 2.42 -15.71
CA VAL A 89 5.87 1.90 -14.40
C VAL A 89 7.09 1.65 -13.52
N ARG A 90 8.16 1.07 -14.07
CA ARG A 90 9.45 0.91 -13.37
C ARG A 90 10.00 2.24 -12.90
N HIS A 91 9.98 3.28 -13.74
CA HIS A 91 10.38 4.62 -13.33
C HIS A 91 9.52 5.17 -12.19
N ALA A 92 8.19 4.93 -12.19
CA ALA A 92 7.34 5.35 -11.09
C ALA A 92 7.72 4.65 -9.78
N VAL A 93 7.99 3.34 -9.82
CA VAL A 93 8.47 2.56 -8.68
C VAL A 93 9.83 3.05 -8.19
N CYS A 94 10.78 3.31 -9.10
CA CYS A 94 12.08 3.87 -8.74
C CYS A 94 11.95 5.25 -8.09
N ALA A 95 11.05 6.10 -8.57
CA ALA A 95 10.80 7.41 -7.96
C ALA A 95 10.29 7.30 -6.52
N LEU A 96 9.37 6.37 -6.27
CA LEU A 96 8.83 6.08 -4.93
C LEU A 96 9.92 5.52 -4.02
N SER A 97 10.70 4.57 -4.52
CA SER A 97 11.78 3.93 -3.76
C SER A 97 12.91 4.91 -3.43
N ALA A 98 13.31 5.77 -4.37
CA ALA A 98 14.28 6.83 -4.11
C ALA A 98 13.75 7.85 -3.09
N SER A 99 12.47 8.22 -3.17
CA SER A 99 11.82 9.08 -2.17
C SER A 99 11.83 8.42 -0.78
N HIS A 100 11.59 7.11 -0.71
CA HIS A 100 11.61 6.35 0.52
C HIS A 100 13.03 6.22 1.11
N LEU A 101 14.04 5.93 0.27
CA LEU A 101 15.44 5.94 0.70
C LEU A 101 15.88 7.33 1.20
N SER A 102 15.42 8.40 0.54
CA SER A 102 15.66 9.77 0.98
C SER A 102 15.03 10.05 2.35
N SER A 103 13.86 9.49 2.67
CA SER A 103 13.23 9.71 3.98
C SER A 103 13.96 8.95 5.10
N LEU A 104 14.50 7.76 4.79
CA LEU A 104 15.31 6.96 5.72
C LEU A 104 16.67 7.60 6.01
N ASN A 105 17.40 7.94 4.95
CA ASN A 105 18.82 8.29 5.06
C ASN A 105 19.07 9.80 5.05
N LYS A 106 18.02 10.61 4.81
CA LYS A 106 18.09 12.08 4.69
C LYS A 106 19.08 12.55 3.62
N THR A 107 19.26 11.77 2.55
CA THR A 107 20.22 12.04 1.48
C THR A 107 19.60 12.89 0.36
N THR A 108 20.23 14.03 0.05
CA THR A 108 19.81 14.90 -1.07
C THR A 108 19.94 14.22 -2.43
N ALA A 109 20.95 13.35 -2.62
CA ALA A 109 21.12 12.59 -3.85
C ALA A 109 19.90 11.71 -4.19
N MET A 110 19.31 11.03 -3.20
CA MET A 110 18.10 10.23 -3.41
C MET A 110 16.86 11.09 -3.61
N ALA A 111 16.79 12.28 -3.00
CA ALA A 111 15.74 13.24 -3.31
C ALA A 111 15.81 13.68 -4.78
N HIS A 112 17.00 13.99 -5.30
CA HIS A 112 17.19 14.34 -6.71
C HIS A 112 16.85 13.16 -7.64
N ALA A 113 17.33 11.96 -7.33
CA ALA A 113 17.01 10.76 -8.11
C ALA A 113 15.48 10.49 -8.15
N SER A 114 14.76 10.74 -7.05
CA SER A 114 13.30 10.65 -7.04
C SER A 114 12.64 11.60 -8.05
N PHE A 115 13.09 12.86 -8.12
CA PHE A 115 12.58 13.81 -9.11
C PHE A 115 12.91 13.39 -10.55
N GLU A 116 14.10 12.86 -10.80
CA GLU A 116 14.52 12.36 -12.12
C GLU A 116 13.65 11.19 -12.59
N TYR A 117 13.49 10.14 -11.76
CA TYR A 117 12.65 8.99 -12.10
C TYR A 117 11.18 9.38 -12.25
N ARG A 118 10.70 10.30 -11.42
CA ARG A 118 9.33 10.82 -11.54
C ARG A 118 9.13 11.51 -12.88
N TYR A 119 10.08 12.32 -13.32
CA TYR A 119 10.02 12.97 -14.63
C TYR A 119 9.92 11.93 -15.75
N LEU A 120 10.76 10.89 -15.72
CA LEU A 120 10.72 9.79 -16.69
C LEU A 120 9.38 9.03 -16.67
N ALA A 121 8.84 8.78 -15.48
CA ALA A 121 7.54 8.13 -15.29
C ALA A 121 6.39 8.97 -15.88
N ILE A 122 6.35 10.27 -15.61
CA ILE A 122 5.32 11.19 -16.14
C ILE A 122 5.44 11.29 -17.67
N HIS A 123 6.65 11.38 -18.19
CA HIS A 123 6.89 11.42 -19.63
C HIS A 123 6.38 10.14 -20.31
N GLY A 124 6.77 8.97 -19.80
CA GLY A 124 6.32 7.69 -20.33
C GLY A 124 4.81 7.48 -20.18
N LEU A 125 4.22 7.90 -19.06
CA LEU A 125 2.76 7.86 -18.85
C LEU A 125 2.02 8.66 -19.93
N ARG A 126 2.48 9.87 -20.25
CA ARG A 126 1.88 10.71 -21.31
C ARG A 126 2.00 10.10 -22.70
N GLN A 127 3.12 9.42 -22.99
CA GLN A 127 3.30 8.74 -24.27
C GLN A 127 2.37 7.53 -24.45
N ASN A 128 1.99 6.90 -23.34
CA ASN A 128 1.17 5.69 -23.35
C ASN A 128 -0.32 5.96 -23.03
N SER A 129 -0.71 7.19 -22.65
CA SER A 129 -2.07 7.47 -22.17
C SER A 129 -3.16 7.39 -23.23
N THR A 130 -2.82 7.46 -24.51
CA THR A 130 -3.78 7.38 -25.62
C THR A 130 -3.98 5.97 -26.17
N ASP A 131 -3.11 5.03 -25.80
CA ASP A 131 -3.20 3.63 -26.24
C ASP A 131 -4.15 2.85 -25.31
N THR A 132 -5.23 2.34 -25.90
CA THR A 132 -6.31 1.64 -25.21
C THR A 132 -6.15 0.12 -25.17
N ASP A 133 -4.99 -0.42 -25.57
CA ASP A 133 -4.65 -1.83 -25.35
C ASP A 133 -4.77 -2.21 -23.87
N ALA A 134 -5.39 -3.36 -23.59
CA ALA A 134 -5.70 -3.77 -22.23
C ALA A 134 -4.43 -3.89 -21.34
N ARG A 135 -3.32 -4.41 -21.88
CA ARG A 135 -2.06 -4.51 -21.12
C ARG A 135 -1.42 -3.14 -20.91
N ASN A 136 -1.55 -2.25 -21.89
CA ASN A 136 -1.09 -0.87 -21.71
C ASN A 136 -1.89 -0.14 -20.62
N LEU A 137 -3.23 -0.26 -20.62
CA LEU A 137 -4.10 0.37 -19.62
C LEU A 137 -3.76 -0.04 -18.19
N VAL A 138 -3.42 -1.31 -17.96
CA VAL A 138 -2.96 -1.79 -16.65
C VAL A 138 -1.65 -1.10 -16.24
N GLY A 139 -0.73 -0.87 -17.18
CA GLY A 139 0.47 -0.08 -16.95
C GLY A 139 0.18 1.39 -16.62
N VAL A 140 -0.70 2.04 -17.40
CA VAL A 140 -1.13 3.44 -17.17
C VAL A 140 -1.80 3.57 -15.79
N LEU A 141 -2.64 2.60 -15.41
CA LEU A 141 -3.26 2.52 -14.08
C LEU A 141 -2.22 2.42 -12.97
N ALA A 142 -1.25 1.50 -13.10
CA ALA A 142 -0.18 1.28 -12.14
C ALA A 142 0.69 2.53 -11.94
N ALA A 143 1.20 3.11 -13.04
CA ALA A 143 2.04 4.31 -12.97
C ALA A 143 1.27 5.51 -12.39
N SER A 144 0.01 5.71 -12.77
CA SER A 144 -0.84 6.77 -12.19
C SER A 144 -1.01 6.58 -10.69
N LEU A 145 -1.30 5.37 -10.22
CA LEU A 145 -1.47 5.11 -8.80
C LEU A 145 -0.18 5.37 -8.00
N VAL A 146 0.99 4.91 -8.48
CA VAL A 146 2.26 5.19 -7.79
C VAL A 146 2.59 6.67 -7.81
N LEU A 147 2.37 7.36 -8.94
CA LEU A 147 2.61 8.79 -9.07
C LEU A 147 1.75 9.62 -8.12
N SER A 148 0.52 9.19 -7.85
CA SER A 148 -0.35 9.88 -6.91
C SER A 148 0.19 9.82 -5.47
N TRP A 149 0.76 8.69 -5.05
CA TRP A 149 1.36 8.54 -3.71
C TRP A 149 2.55 9.46 -3.48
N GLN A 150 3.24 9.85 -4.55
CA GLN A 150 4.37 10.77 -4.50
C GLN A 150 4.02 12.19 -4.94
N ALA A 151 2.76 12.53 -5.26
CA ALA A 151 2.33 13.89 -5.64
C ALA A 151 2.93 14.99 -4.72
N PRO A 152 3.47 16.10 -5.28
CA PRO A 152 4.06 17.20 -4.51
C PRO A 152 3.02 18.25 -4.12
N SER A 153 1.83 18.22 -4.73
CA SER A 153 0.72 19.12 -4.47
C SER A 153 -0.60 18.36 -4.47
N SER A 154 -1.62 18.95 -3.84
CA SER A 154 -3.00 18.45 -3.88
C SER A 154 -3.55 18.39 -5.30
N ASP A 155 -3.15 19.35 -6.15
CA ASP A 155 -3.62 19.44 -7.53
C ASP A 155 -3.08 18.29 -8.38
N GLU A 156 -1.78 17.99 -8.29
CA GLU A 156 -1.20 16.85 -9.01
C GLU A 156 -1.77 15.53 -8.50
N TYR A 157 -2.01 15.43 -7.18
CA TYR A 157 -2.67 14.28 -6.60
C TYR A 157 -4.07 14.07 -7.17
N SER A 158 -4.93 15.11 -7.15
CA SER A 158 -6.30 14.98 -7.66
C SER A 158 -6.34 14.66 -9.14
N HIS A 159 -5.48 15.29 -9.96
CA HIS A 159 -5.39 14.98 -11.39
C HIS A 159 -4.98 13.53 -11.64
N THR A 160 -3.98 13.04 -10.91
CA THR A 160 -3.50 11.66 -11.08
C THR A 160 -4.55 10.65 -10.60
N MET A 161 -5.22 10.92 -9.48
CA MET A 161 -6.32 10.09 -8.98
C MET A 161 -7.55 10.12 -9.88
N GLN A 162 -7.83 11.24 -10.52
CA GLN A 162 -8.87 11.33 -11.54
C GLN A 162 -8.52 10.46 -12.75
N GLY A 163 -7.25 10.42 -13.16
CA GLY A 163 -6.76 9.48 -14.18
C GLY A 163 -6.98 8.02 -13.78
N VAL A 164 -6.63 7.64 -12.54
CA VAL A 164 -6.91 6.29 -11.99
C VAL A 164 -8.40 5.95 -12.10
N LYS A 165 -9.29 6.86 -11.65
CA LYS A 165 -10.74 6.66 -11.73
C LYS A 165 -11.23 6.46 -13.17
N THR A 166 -10.81 7.32 -14.09
CA THR A 166 -11.22 7.25 -15.50
C THR A 166 -10.74 5.97 -16.18
N ILE A 167 -9.54 5.47 -15.86
CA ILE A 167 -9.05 4.20 -16.41
C ILE A 167 -9.85 3.03 -15.86
N LEU A 168 -10.16 3.02 -14.57
CA LEU A 168 -11.00 1.98 -13.96
C LEU A 168 -12.39 1.94 -14.63
N GLU A 169 -13.06 3.10 -14.76
CA GLU A 169 -14.35 3.21 -15.43
C GLU A 169 -14.29 2.75 -16.90
N PHE A 170 -13.20 3.05 -17.61
CA PHE A 170 -12.98 2.58 -18.97
C PHE A 170 -12.78 1.07 -19.04
N MET A 171 -11.99 0.50 -18.13
CA MET A 171 -11.81 -0.95 -18.03
C MET A 171 -13.13 -1.65 -17.72
N ASP A 172 -13.98 -1.07 -16.87
CA ASP A 172 -15.30 -1.60 -16.51
C ASP A 172 -16.23 -1.62 -17.72
N ALA A 173 -16.33 -0.49 -18.42
CA ALA A 173 -17.15 -0.37 -19.63
C ALA A 173 -16.75 -1.36 -20.74
N ASN A 174 -15.46 -1.71 -20.80
CA ASN A 174 -14.91 -2.64 -21.79
C ASN A 174 -14.68 -4.06 -21.26
N ARG A 175 -15.06 -4.36 -20.01
CA ARG A 175 -14.89 -5.66 -19.34
C ARG A 175 -13.44 -6.16 -19.34
N TYR A 176 -12.50 -5.25 -19.16
CA TYR A 176 -11.09 -5.58 -19.00
C TYR A 176 -10.81 -5.96 -17.55
N HIS A 177 -10.24 -7.14 -17.36
CA HIS A 177 -9.90 -7.68 -16.05
C HIS A 177 -8.40 -7.68 -15.84
N SER A 178 -7.97 -7.35 -14.62
CA SER A 178 -6.60 -7.53 -14.15
C SER A 178 -6.59 -7.69 -12.64
N ASP A 179 -5.52 -8.28 -12.11
CA ASP A 179 -5.32 -8.42 -10.67
C ASP A 179 -5.25 -7.04 -9.99
N LEU A 180 -4.53 -6.09 -10.61
CA LEU A 180 -4.46 -4.72 -10.12
C LEU A 180 -5.83 -4.05 -10.07
N ARG A 181 -6.64 -4.17 -11.12
CA ARG A 181 -8.02 -3.64 -11.13
C ARG A 181 -8.82 -4.25 -9.99
N SER A 182 -8.73 -5.57 -9.79
CA SER A 182 -9.49 -6.30 -8.76
C SER A 182 -9.10 -5.94 -7.33
N LEU A 183 -7.89 -5.39 -7.12
CA LEU A 183 -7.47 -4.82 -5.85
C LEU A 183 -8.05 -3.42 -5.61
N LEU A 184 -8.25 -2.62 -6.66
CA LEU A 184 -8.74 -1.23 -6.56
C LEU A 184 -10.25 -1.13 -6.57
N VAL A 185 -10.92 -1.99 -7.34
CA VAL A 185 -12.38 -2.03 -7.48
C VAL A 185 -12.83 -3.43 -7.11
N SER A 186 -13.72 -3.51 -6.12
CA SER A 186 -14.38 -4.77 -5.81
C SER A 186 -15.40 -5.07 -6.89
N SER A 187 -15.39 -6.29 -7.43
CA SER A 187 -16.27 -6.66 -8.56
C SER A 187 -17.76 -6.75 -8.18
N ASP A 188 -18.08 -6.74 -6.88
CA ASP A 188 -19.43 -6.55 -6.35
C ASP A 188 -19.67 -5.05 -6.10
N GLU A 189 -20.09 -4.33 -7.14
CA GLU A 189 -20.59 -2.96 -7.02
C GLU A 189 -21.97 -2.95 -6.32
N LEU A 190 -21.99 -3.21 -5.02
CA LEU A 190 -23.07 -2.71 -4.18
C LEU A 190 -22.63 -1.33 -3.64
N PRO A 191 -23.46 -0.28 -3.76
CA PRO A 191 -23.26 0.96 -3.02
C PRO A 191 -22.89 0.65 -1.56
N LEU A 192 -22.04 1.47 -0.92
CA LEU A 192 -21.68 1.25 0.50
C LEU A 192 -22.91 1.13 1.42
N THR A 193 -24.04 1.74 1.02
CA THR A 193 -25.36 1.61 1.65
C THR A 193 -26.05 0.26 1.44
N ASP A 194 -25.75 -0.45 0.35
CA ASP A 194 -26.34 -1.74 -0.02
C ASP A 194 -25.40 -2.93 0.27
N CYS A 195 -24.15 -2.68 0.64
CA CYS A 195 -23.29 -3.71 1.22
C CYS A 195 -23.84 -4.04 2.61
N ALA A 196 -24.71 -5.05 2.67
CA ALA A 196 -25.35 -5.54 3.89
C ALA A 196 -24.33 -5.87 5.00
N ASP A 197 -23.07 -6.10 4.62
CA ASP A 197 -21.96 -6.46 5.49
C ASP A 197 -21.11 -5.27 5.97
N LEU A 198 -21.48 -4.01 5.74
CA LEU A 198 -20.75 -2.86 6.31
C LEU A 198 -21.71 -1.83 6.92
N THR A 199 -21.88 -1.87 8.25
CA THR A 199 -22.63 -0.85 8.98
C THR A 199 -21.73 0.34 9.32
N LEU A 200 -21.78 1.40 8.51
CA LEU A 200 -21.04 2.63 8.79
C LEU A 200 -21.79 3.51 9.82
N PRO A 201 -21.07 4.21 10.73
CA PRO A 201 -21.70 5.13 11.69
C PRO A 201 -22.35 6.34 11.00
N ASP A 202 -23.43 6.90 11.58
CA ASP A 202 -24.12 8.11 11.08
C ASP A 202 -23.19 9.32 10.92
N ARG A 203 -22.22 9.46 11.82
CA ARG A 203 -21.19 10.53 11.80
C ARG A 203 -19.81 9.89 11.79
N PRO A 204 -19.37 9.35 10.63
CA PRO A 204 -18.22 8.47 10.57
C PRO A 204 -16.92 9.19 10.96
N LEU A 205 -16.68 10.41 10.46
CA LEU A 205 -15.48 11.17 10.83
C LEU A 205 -15.45 11.57 12.32
N VAL A 206 -16.60 11.87 12.93
CA VAL A 206 -16.67 12.15 14.37
C VAL A 206 -16.31 10.90 15.16
N LYS A 207 -16.88 9.74 14.78
CA LYS A 207 -16.59 8.46 15.43
C LYS A 207 -15.12 8.06 15.30
N ALA A 208 -14.54 8.21 14.11
CA ALA A 208 -13.12 7.94 13.87
C ALA A 208 -12.24 8.84 14.75
N ASN A 209 -12.60 10.12 14.90
CA ASN A 209 -11.87 11.05 15.75
C ASN A 209 -11.93 10.66 17.24
N GLU A 210 -13.07 10.17 17.74
CA GLU A 210 -13.21 9.66 19.11
C GLU A 210 -12.28 8.46 19.36
N VAL A 211 -12.22 7.53 18.40
CA VAL A 211 -11.35 6.36 18.46
C VAL A 211 -9.88 6.78 18.51
N LEU A 212 -9.44 7.62 17.57
CA LEU A 212 -8.06 8.13 17.51
C LEU A 212 -7.68 8.91 18.78
N SER A 213 -8.60 9.74 19.29
CA SER A 213 -8.41 10.48 20.54
C SER A 213 -8.25 9.55 21.75
N THR A 214 -9.02 8.46 21.80
CA THR A 214 -8.93 7.45 22.86
C THR A 214 -7.59 6.73 22.80
N ILE A 215 -7.16 6.31 21.61
CA ILE A 215 -5.87 5.66 21.39
C ILE A 215 -4.74 6.61 21.81
N LEU A 216 -4.72 7.85 21.33
CA LEU A 216 -3.69 8.84 21.69
C LEU A 216 -3.58 9.07 23.20
N LYS A 217 -4.71 9.17 23.91
CA LYS A 217 -4.72 9.28 25.38
C LYS A 217 -4.08 8.07 26.05
N ARG A 218 -4.38 6.86 25.57
CA ARG A 218 -3.80 5.61 26.11
C ARG A 218 -2.31 5.48 25.79
N LEU A 219 -1.89 5.95 24.62
CA LEU A 219 -0.47 5.96 24.22
C LEU A 219 0.40 6.93 25.05
N GLN A 220 -0.18 7.92 25.73
CA GLN A 220 0.57 8.80 26.64
C GLN A 220 1.17 8.03 27.82
N SER A 221 0.44 7.04 28.34
CA SER A 221 0.89 6.16 29.44
C SER A 221 1.79 5.01 28.97
N PHE A 222 2.12 4.93 27.68
CA PHE A 222 2.71 3.75 27.06
C PHE A 222 4.06 4.04 26.40
N GLN A 223 5.00 3.11 26.53
CA GLN A 223 6.34 3.20 25.94
C GLN A 223 6.32 2.67 24.51
N VAL A 224 5.96 3.55 23.57
CA VAL A 224 6.13 3.37 22.12
C VAL A 224 7.03 4.45 21.56
N ASP A 225 7.61 4.16 20.40
CA ASP A 225 8.51 5.06 19.71
C ASP A 225 7.84 6.41 19.35
N ALA A 226 8.64 7.46 19.32
CA ALA A 226 8.17 8.82 19.07
C ALA A 226 7.61 9.00 17.65
N GLU A 227 8.10 8.22 16.69
CA GLU A 227 7.62 8.23 15.31
C GLU A 227 6.16 7.79 15.26
N PHE A 228 5.81 6.63 15.83
CA PHE A 228 4.45 6.15 15.90
C PHE A 228 3.50 7.13 16.62
N LYS A 229 3.92 7.69 17.77
CA LYS A 229 3.13 8.72 18.49
C LYS A 229 2.85 9.95 17.61
N ARG A 230 3.84 10.41 16.87
CA ARG A 230 3.71 11.53 15.92
C ARG A 230 2.75 11.16 14.79
N SER A 231 2.92 10.00 14.18
CA SER A 231 2.08 9.52 13.06
C SER A 231 0.61 9.39 13.47
N MET A 232 0.33 8.85 14.66
CA MET A 232 -1.04 8.78 15.20
C MET A 232 -1.64 10.17 15.45
N LYS A 233 -0.82 11.13 15.91
CA LYS A 233 -1.25 12.51 16.13
C LYS A 233 -1.55 13.22 14.80
N GLU A 234 -0.70 13.03 13.79
CA GLU A 234 -0.90 13.57 12.45
C GLU A 234 -2.20 13.03 11.83
N LEU A 235 -2.45 11.72 11.94
CA LEU A 235 -3.70 11.09 11.49
C LEU A 235 -4.94 11.65 12.24
N SER A 236 -4.87 11.79 13.56
CA SER A 236 -5.96 12.37 14.36
C SER A 236 -6.25 13.83 14.00
N ASN A 237 -5.21 14.64 13.80
CA ASN A 237 -5.34 16.04 13.38
C ASN A 237 -5.99 16.14 12.00
N TYR A 238 -5.64 15.24 11.08
CA TYR A 238 -6.25 15.17 9.76
C TYR A 238 -7.74 14.86 9.86
N VAL A 239 -8.12 13.79 10.57
CA VAL A 239 -9.53 13.41 10.74
C VAL A 239 -10.32 14.51 11.46
N SER A 240 -9.76 15.13 12.51
CA SER A 240 -10.37 16.27 13.19
C SER A 240 -10.62 17.44 12.23
N SER A 241 -9.64 17.79 11.41
CA SER A 241 -9.74 18.88 10.45
C SER A 241 -10.81 18.61 9.39
N LEU A 242 -10.91 17.36 8.93
CA LEU A 242 -11.92 16.96 7.95
C LEU A 242 -13.33 16.92 8.56
N ALA A 243 -13.47 16.46 9.80
CA ALA A 243 -14.75 16.42 10.52
C ALA A 243 -15.35 17.81 10.75
N MET A 244 -14.50 18.85 10.88
CA MET A 244 -14.93 20.24 11.03
C MET A 244 -15.30 20.92 9.70
N ARG A 245 -14.92 20.34 8.55
CA ARG A 245 -15.24 20.91 7.24
C ARG A 245 -16.69 20.61 6.87
N GLN A 246 -17.38 21.62 6.32
CA GLN A 246 -18.67 21.40 5.68
C GLN A 246 -18.43 20.86 4.28
N VAL A 247 -18.66 19.57 4.08
CA VAL A 247 -18.32 18.86 2.84
C VAL A 247 -19.49 18.81 1.84
N ALA A 248 -20.69 19.23 2.28
CA ALA A 248 -21.88 19.27 1.43
C ALA A 248 -21.61 20.10 0.16
N ASN A 249 -21.89 19.51 -1.02
CA ASN A 249 -21.71 20.11 -2.34
C ASN A 249 -20.24 20.37 -2.76
N THR A 250 -19.27 19.72 -2.14
CA THR A 250 -17.86 19.80 -2.57
C THR A 250 -17.69 19.13 -3.95
N PRO A 251 -17.15 19.81 -4.98
CA PRO A 251 -16.90 19.19 -6.28
C PRO A 251 -15.95 17.99 -6.18
N ALA A 252 -16.09 17.00 -7.07
CA ALA A 252 -15.35 15.73 -7.01
C ALA A 252 -13.81 15.92 -6.95
N GLU A 253 -13.28 16.88 -7.69
CA GLU A 253 -11.88 17.31 -7.63
C GLU A 253 -11.42 17.62 -6.21
N TYR A 254 -12.15 18.48 -5.49
CA TYR A 254 -11.81 18.91 -4.14
C TYR A 254 -11.99 17.78 -3.13
N GLN A 255 -12.90 16.84 -3.39
CA GLN A 255 -13.02 15.62 -2.61
C GLN A 255 -11.77 14.74 -2.74
N LEU A 256 -11.24 14.58 -3.96
CA LEU A 256 -9.98 13.88 -4.18
C LEU A 256 -8.82 14.63 -3.50
N GLN A 257 -8.71 15.95 -3.69
CA GLN A 257 -7.66 16.76 -3.04
C GLN A 257 -7.62 16.61 -1.52
N ALA A 258 -8.76 16.38 -0.87
CA ALA A 258 -8.83 16.19 0.57
C ALA A 258 -8.11 14.92 1.07
N LEU A 259 -7.83 13.95 0.20
CA LEU A 259 -7.01 12.77 0.54
C LEU A 259 -5.49 13.03 0.47
N TYR A 260 -5.06 14.14 -0.15
CA TYR A 260 -3.64 14.45 -0.34
C TYR A 260 -2.77 14.30 0.93
N PRO A 261 -3.20 14.75 2.13
CA PRO A 261 -2.40 14.62 3.34
C PRO A 261 -2.15 13.16 3.77
N ILE A 262 -3.02 12.24 3.35
CA ILE A 262 -2.95 10.81 3.69
C ILE A 262 -2.68 9.94 2.45
N ARG A 263 -2.17 10.52 1.36
CA ARG A 263 -1.92 9.78 0.10
C ARG A 263 -0.91 8.64 0.25
N ASN A 264 0.02 8.77 1.19
CA ASN A 264 1.10 7.81 1.40
C ASN A 264 1.59 7.84 2.84
N TRP A 265 1.39 6.74 3.55
CA TRP A 265 1.84 6.55 4.93
C TRP A 265 3.36 6.37 5.06
N MET A 266 4.09 6.07 3.98
CA MET A 266 5.54 5.81 4.01
C MET A 266 6.36 7.00 4.52
N TYR A 267 5.82 8.23 4.44
CA TYR A 267 6.47 9.41 5.02
C TYR A 267 6.31 9.51 6.55
N TRP A 268 5.33 8.82 7.12
CA TRP A 268 5.04 8.85 8.55
C TRP A 268 5.79 7.74 9.29
N ILE A 269 5.85 6.54 8.70
CA ILE A 269 6.57 5.39 9.26
C ILE A 269 7.33 4.69 8.11
N PRO A 270 8.51 5.18 7.71
CA PRO A 270 9.28 4.60 6.60
C PRO A 270 9.58 3.11 6.79
N ASN A 271 9.91 2.69 8.01
CA ASN A 271 10.24 1.29 8.30
C ASN A 271 9.02 0.37 8.49
N ALA A 272 7.79 0.82 8.18
CA ALA A 272 6.59 0.05 8.54
C ALA A 272 6.54 -1.34 7.87
N PHE A 273 7.03 -1.49 6.65
CA PHE A 273 7.09 -2.79 5.98
C PHE A 273 8.03 -3.77 6.70
N GLN A 274 9.21 -3.32 7.09
CA GLN A 274 10.15 -4.14 7.86
C GLN A 274 9.57 -4.53 9.22
N ARG A 275 8.95 -3.57 9.91
CA ARG A 275 8.31 -3.79 11.22
C ARG A 275 7.12 -4.76 11.12
N LEU A 276 6.30 -4.65 10.07
CA LEU A 276 5.22 -5.60 9.80
C LEU A 276 5.75 -7.01 9.51
N ALA A 277 6.83 -7.14 8.72
CA ALA A 277 7.45 -8.43 8.44
C ALA A 277 8.01 -9.10 9.71
N GLN A 278 8.29 -8.31 10.76
CA GLN A 278 8.77 -8.73 12.07
C GLN A 278 7.67 -8.81 13.14
N ASP A 279 6.39 -8.79 12.74
CA ASP A 279 5.26 -8.92 13.65
C ASP A 279 5.12 -7.80 14.70
N ASP A 280 5.50 -6.57 14.35
CA ASP A 280 5.36 -5.43 15.25
C ASP A 280 3.88 -5.01 15.45
N PRO A 281 3.28 -5.24 16.64
CA PRO A 281 1.87 -4.94 16.89
C PRO A 281 1.57 -3.44 16.94
N VAL A 282 2.59 -2.59 17.15
CA VAL A 282 2.43 -1.13 17.15
C VAL A 282 2.11 -0.65 15.75
N VAL A 283 2.85 -1.15 14.75
CA VAL A 283 2.61 -0.81 13.33
C VAL A 283 1.32 -1.42 12.83
N MET A 284 0.94 -2.61 13.31
CA MET A 284 -0.37 -3.18 13.00
C MET A 284 -1.51 -2.29 13.48
N LEU A 285 -1.44 -1.75 14.70
CA LEU A 285 -2.44 -0.79 15.21
C LEU A 285 -2.47 0.51 14.39
N PHE A 286 -1.31 1.02 13.97
CA PHE A 286 -1.25 2.19 13.08
C PHE A 286 -2.03 1.92 11.79
N PHE A 287 -1.76 0.80 11.11
CA PHE A 287 -2.44 0.48 9.86
C PHE A 287 -3.94 0.27 10.07
N ALA A 288 -4.37 -0.35 11.17
CA ALA A 288 -5.78 -0.49 11.47
C ALA A 288 -6.48 0.87 11.58
N CYS A 289 -5.84 1.84 12.26
CA CYS A 289 -6.34 3.22 12.37
C CYS A 289 -6.31 3.97 11.03
N TYR A 290 -5.28 3.73 10.22
CA TYR A 290 -5.12 4.31 8.89
C TYR A 290 -6.21 3.79 7.93
N GLU A 291 -6.49 2.50 7.92
CA GLU A 291 -7.55 1.91 7.10
C GLU A 291 -8.95 2.31 7.59
N MET A 292 -9.17 2.34 8.91
CA MET A 292 -10.40 2.87 9.50
C MET A 292 -10.67 4.31 9.04
N THR A 293 -9.62 5.13 8.94
CA THR A 293 -9.74 6.51 8.47
C THR A 293 -10.22 6.57 7.02
N HIS A 294 -9.75 5.69 6.14
CA HIS A 294 -10.26 5.58 4.77
C HIS A 294 -11.73 5.16 4.73
N LEU A 295 -12.14 4.20 5.56
CA LEU A 295 -13.55 3.81 5.71
C LEU A 295 -14.43 4.99 6.17
N ALA A 296 -13.92 5.81 7.10
CA ALA A 296 -14.63 6.96 7.62
C ALA A 296 -14.81 8.10 6.61
N ILE A 297 -13.86 8.22 5.67
CA ILE A 297 -13.87 9.26 4.63
C ILE A 297 -14.83 8.92 3.50
N ALA A 298 -14.89 7.67 3.06
CA ALA A 298 -15.64 7.23 1.89
C ALA A 298 -17.10 7.76 1.83
N PRO A 299 -17.93 7.65 2.91
CA PRO A 299 -19.30 8.17 2.88
C PRO A 299 -19.38 9.71 2.87
N VAL A 300 -18.33 10.41 3.32
CA VAL A 300 -18.29 11.88 3.37
C VAL A 300 -17.77 12.48 2.06
N LEU A 301 -16.87 11.76 1.39
CA LEU A 301 -16.23 12.14 0.13
C LEU A 301 -16.49 11.06 -0.93
N PRO A 302 -17.72 10.93 -1.46
CA PRO A 302 -18.10 9.80 -2.32
C PRO A 302 -17.23 9.63 -3.57
N ALA A 303 -16.67 10.70 -4.13
CA ALA A 303 -15.76 10.63 -5.28
C ALA A 303 -14.47 9.83 -4.98
N THR A 304 -14.16 9.59 -3.71
CA THR A 304 -13.00 8.81 -3.25
C THR A 304 -13.27 7.31 -3.19
N SER A 305 -14.52 6.85 -3.26
CA SER A 305 -14.86 5.46 -2.96
C SER A 305 -14.21 4.45 -3.91
N THR A 306 -14.27 4.70 -5.22
CA THR A 306 -13.68 3.84 -6.26
C THR A 306 -12.17 3.68 -6.09
N PRO A 307 -11.35 4.74 -5.98
CA PRO A 307 -9.91 4.56 -5.80
C PRO A 307 -9.49 4.01 -4.43
N LEU A 308 -10.33 4.11 -3.40
CA LEU A 308 -9.96 3.72 -2.04
C LEU A 308 -10.13 2.22 -1.73
N SER A 309 -10.85 1.47 -2.57
CA SER A 309 -11.12 0.03 -2.40
C SER A 309 -11.63 -0.33 -0.99
N ILE A 310 -12.79 0.24 -0.63
CA ILE A 310 -13.30 0.24 0.75
C ILE A 310 -13.47 -1.17 1.35
N LEU A 311 -13.93 -2.15 0.57
CA LEU A 311 -14.06 -3.53 1.06
C LEU A 311 -12.69 -4.16 1.40
N LYS A 312 -11.65 -3.89 0.60
CA LYS A 312 -10.30 -4.37 0.90
C LYS A 312 -9.74 -3.72 2.16
N ARG A 313 -10.03 -2.44 2.39
CA ARG A 313 -9.64 -1.73 3.62
C ARG A 313 -10.27 -2.36 4.86
N ALA A 314 -11.56 -2.72 4.81
CA ALA A 314 -12.23 -3.43 5.89
C ALA A 314 -11.58 -4.80 6.15
N LYS A 315 -11.29 -5.59 5.09
CA LYS A 315 -10.62 -6.89 5.25
C LYS A 315 -9.22 -6.78 5.85
N ILE A 316 -8.49 -5.71 5.55
CA ILE A 316 -7.18 -5.45 6.17
C ILE A 316 -7.31 -5.23 7.68
N ILE A 317 -8.32 -4.48 8.16
CA ILE A 317 -8.56 -4.30 9.60
C ILE A 317 -8.84 -5.65 10.28
N GLU A 318 -9.67 -6.49 9.66
CA GLU A 318 -9.96 -7.84 10.17
C GLU A 318 -8.68 -8.71 10.24
N ASN A 319 -7.86 -8.68 9.18
CA ASN A 319 -6.59 -9.39 9.17
C ASN A 319 -5.65 -8.90 10.28
N LEU A 320 -5.57 -7.59 10.52
CA LEU A 320 -4.74 -7.00 11.57
C LEU A 320 -5.22 -7.40 12.96
N ASP A 321 -6.53 -7.40 13.23
CA ASP A 321 -7.10 -7.82 14.52
C ASP A 321 -6.81 -9.30 14.83
N ARG A 322 -6.96 -10.17 13.81
CA ARG A 322 -6.61 -11.58 13.92
C ARG A 322 -5.14 -11.77 14.28
N GLN A 323 -4.24 -11.09 13.59
CA GLN A 323 -2.81 -11.24 13.83
C GLN A 323 -2.37 -10.75 15.20
N ILE A 324 -2.90 -9.62 15.68
CA ILE A 324 -2.62 -9.16 17.05
C ILE A 324 -3.14 -10.16 18.08
N THR A 325 -4.29 -10.80 17.81
CA THR A 325 -4.84 -11.85 18.69
C THR A 325 -3.96 -13.10 18.70
N ASP A 326 -3.49 -13.56 17.54
CA ASP A 326 -2.61 -14.72 17.41
C ASP A 326 -1.25 -14.49 18.10
N LEU A 327 -0.71 -13.27 18.02
CA LEU A 327 0.50 -12.87 18.74
C LEU A 327 0.31 -12.93 20.26
N GLU A 328 -0.85 -12.50 20.77
CA GLU A 328 -1.13 -12.56 22.21
C GLU A 328 -1.17 -14.02 22.68
N GLN A 329 -1.87 -14.88 21.93
CA GLN A 329 -2.01 -16.30 22.26
C GLN A 329 -0.68 -17.06 22.22
N SER A 330 0.20 -16.75 21.26
CA SER A 330 1.52 -17.38 21.13
C SER A 330 2.55 -16.90 22.17
N SER A 331 2.34 -15.73 22.76
CA SER A 331 3.24 -15.15 23.77
C SER A 331 3.16 -15.77 25.18
N HIS A 332 2.30 -16.78 25.39
CA HIS A 332 2.06 -17.43 26.69
C HIS A 332 3.05 -18.56 27.10
N LEU A 333 4.31 -18.58 26.62
CA LEU A 333 5.39 -19.47 27.12
C LEU A 333 6.36 -18.74 28.11
N PRO A 334 7.07 -19.44 29.03
CA PRO A 334 7.40 -18.94 30.38
C PRO A 334 8.57 -17.93 30.43
N ALA A 335 8.78 -17.04 31.42
CA ALA A 335 7.92 -16.27 32.34
C ALA A 335 8.69 -15.10 33.01
N SER A 336 10.03 -14.96 32.86
CA SER A 336 10.79 -13.95 33.62
C SER A 336 11.27 -12.71 32.83
N ILE A 337 11.21 -12.74 31.49
CA ILE A 337 11.64 -11.61 30.62
C ILE A 337 10.45 -10.96 29.87
N HIS A 338 9.29 -11.64 29.80
CA HIS A 338 8.18 -11.28 28.90
C HIS A 338 7.02 -10.47 29.53
N ALA A 339 7.05 -10.15 30.83
CA ALA A 339 5.89 -9.51 31.48
C ALA A 339 5.52 -8.12 30.90
N GLY A 340 6.52 -7.29 30.58
CA GLY A 340 6.31 -5.97 29.98
C GLY A 340 5.82 -6.03 28.52
N GLN A 341 6.28 -7.02 27.75
CA GLN A 341 5.85 -7.25 26.37
C GLN A 341 4.43 -7.83 26.30
N SER A 342 4.07 -8.73 27.20
CA SER A 342 2.72 -9.31 27.30
C SER A 342 1.68 -8.25 27.69
N GLN A 343 1.99 -7.39 28.67
CA GLN A 343 1.12 -6.27 29.04
C GLN A 343 0.95 -5.26 27.88
N THR A 344 2.04 -5.00 27.16
CA THR A 344 2.08 -4.14 25.97
C THR A 344 1.14 -4.63 24.88
N LEU A 345 1.23 -5.92 24.56
CA LEU A 345 0.41 -6.55 23.55
C LEU A 345 -1.08 -6.57 23.93
N SER A 346 -1.39 -6.83 25.21
CA SER A 346 -2.77 -6.80 25.70
C SER A 346 -3.40 -5.40 25.61
N ILE A 347 -2.63 -4.35 25.90
CA ILE A 347 -3.08 -2.96 25.71
C ILE A 347 -3.34 -2.69 24.22
N LEU A 348 -2.42 -3.07 23.33
CA LEU A 348 -2.58 -2.86 21.89
C LEU A 348 -3.82 -3.59 21.33
N LYS A 349 -4.05 -4.83 21.77
CA LYS A 349 -5.28 -5.57 21.45
C LYS A 349 -6.54 -4.87 21.95
N ALA A 350 -6.54 -4.36 23.18
CA ALA A 350 -7.67 -3.60 23.68
C ALA A 350 -7.93 -2.33 22.84
N LEU A 351 -6.88 -1.69 22.32
CA LEU A 351 -7.00 -0.53 21.42
C LEU A 351 -7.52 -0.91 20.02
N MET A 352 -7.26 -2.12 19.54
CA MET A 352 -7.80 -2.63 18.27
C MET A 352 -9.32 -2.68 18.24
N ALA A 353 -10.00 -2.73 19.39
CA ALA A 353 -11.46 -2.66 19.47
C ALA A 353 -12.04 -1.41 18.79
N GLY A 354 -11.29 -0.30 18.73
CA GLY A 354 -11.69 0.92 18.02
C GLY A 354 -11.77 0.73 16.51
N PRO A 355 -10.64 0.48 15.81
CA PRO A 355 -10.66 0.16 14.37
C PRO A 355 -11.57 -1.02 14.02
N ARG A 356 -11.61 -2.07 14.85
CA ARG A 356 -12.45 -3.25 14.65
C ARG A 356 -13.95 -2.93 14.68
N SER A 357 -14.38 -1.84 15.32
CA SER A 357 -15.81 -1.47 15.30
C SER A 357 -16.29 -0.98 13.92
N TRP A 358 -15.42 -0.94 12.92
CA TRP A 358 -15.70 -0.49 11.55
C TRP A 358 -15.82 -1.62 10.53
N ILE A 359 -15.66 -2.87 10.98
CA ILE A 359 -15.94 -4.06 10.19
C ILE A 359 -17.24 -4.68 10.70
N SER A 360 -18.05 -5.27 9.81
CA SER A 360 -19.22 -6.01 10.29
C SER A 360 -18.76 -7.26 11.04
N THR A 361 -19.38 -7.47 12.19
CA THR A 361 -19.33 -8.72 12.91
C THR A 361 -20.23 -9.72 12.20
N HIS A 362 -19.69 -10.43 11.20
CA HIS A 362 -20.12 -11.82 11.07
C HIS A 362 -19.50 -12.56 12.26
N GLU A 363 -20.34 -12.83 13.26
CA GLU A 363 -19.97 -13.79 14.31
C GLU A 363 -19.70 -15.14 13.63
N MET A 364 -18.46 -15.61 13.79
CA MET A 364 -17.97 -16.99 13.69
C MET A 364 -18.29 -17.82 12.43
#